data_AF-A0A6J1W2B4-F1
#
_entry.id   AF-A0A6J1W2B4-F1
#
_cell.length_a   1.000
_cell.length_b   1.000
_cell.length_c   1.000
_cell.angle_alpha   90.00
_cell.angle_beta   90.00
_cell.angle_gamma   90.00
#
_symmetry.space_group_name_H-M   'P 1'
#
loop_
_entity.id
_entity.type
_entity.pdbx_description
1 polymer ?
#
loop_
_entity_poly.entity_id
_entity_poly.type
_entity_poly.pdbx_seq_one_letter_code
_entity_poly.pdbx_strand_id
1 'polypeptide(L)'
;VVRAWGLVWRLCEALWGRLKELEGRLEEPSEYGLLLERRRAFSRWLSRTAAHRIQEEVALRQNDAPAEAVFSYLTGKQISNACHLAQQSGDLRLSLLLSQLVGSQEVRELLALQLADWHQLQADGFIQDERLRIFCLLAGKPVWQLSEKRTINVCSQLDWKRSLGVHLWYLLPSTAPLSKALSVYEAAFQATPEGEGYACPPLPPYLEDSGYVAENDNAQRPLRDVCFHLLKLYSDRCYDLHQLLDPRSVTADPLDHRLSWHLWEALRALNYTHLSEQCQGVLNSSYAAQLEREGLWEWAVFVHLHTPNARTRERAVRELLNRHCKLLESPESGDKEAFLTRKLCVPPEWIYEAKALWAHREGDKAREALYLFKA
;
A
#
# COMPACT_ATOMS: atom_id res chain seq x y z
N VAL A 1 -5.93 -2.61 11.52
CA VAL A 1 -4.96 -1.48 11.42
C VAL A 1 -3.52 -1.96 11.27
N VAL A 2 -2.90 -2.63 12.26
CA VAL A 2 -1.47 -3.02 12.22
C VAL A 2 -1.09 -3.86 11.00
N ARG A 3 -1.94 -4.81 10.59
CA ARG A 3 -1.70 -5.63 9.38
C ARG A 3 -1.66 -4.78 8.10
N ALA A 4 -2.56 -3.82 7.95
CA ALA A 4 -2.62 -2.94 6.78
C ALA A 4 -1.40 -2.02 6.70
N TRP A 5 -0.96 -1.47 7.82
CA TRP A 5 0.24 -0.63 7.86
C TRP A 5 1.50 -1.43 7.52
N GLY A 6 1.63 -2.64 8.05
CA GLY A 6 2.71 -3.55 7.69
C GLY A 6 2.76 -3.85 6.20
N LEU A 7 1.61 -3.93 5.52
CA LEU A 7 1.56 -4.10 4.07
C LEU A 7 2.07 -2.86 3.31
N VAL A 8 1.69 -1.65 3.75
CA VAL A 8 2.18 -0.40 3.15
C VAL A 8 3.69 -0.28 3.29
N TRP A 9 4.26 -0.54 4.46
CA TRP A 9 5.71 -0.49 4.66
C TRP A 9 6.48 -1.53 3.85
N ARG A 10 5.95 -2.75 3.76
CA ARG A 10 6.53 -3.79 2.89
C ARG A 10 6.47 -3.41 1.42
N LEU A 11 5.44 -2.67 1.00
CA LEU A 11 5.37 -2.12 -0.36
C LEU A 11 6.45 -1.07 -0.58
N CYS A 12 6.62 -0.15 0.37
CA CYS A 12 7.69 0.86 0.32
C CYS A 12 9.08 0.20 0.24
N GLU A 13 9.32 -0.85 1.02
CA GLU A 13 10.55 -1.65 0.96
C GLU A 13 10.72 -2.33 -0.40
N ALA A 14 9.66 -2.89 -0.98
CA ALA A 14 9.73 -3.54 -2.29
C ALA A 14 10.02 -2.57 -3.45
N LEU A 15 9.54 -1.32 -3.35
CA LEU A 15 9.65 -0.31 -4.41
C LEU A 15 10.94 0.53 -4.29
N TRP A 16 11.27 1.00 -3.09
CA TRP A 16 12.40 1.91 -2.84
C TRP A 16 13.46 1.36 -1.87
N GLY A 17 13.19 0.25 -1.19
CA GLY A 17 14.11 -0.34 -0.23
C GLY A 17 15.36 -0.95 -0.87
N ARG A 18 16.36 -1.23 -0.01
CA ARG A 18 17.57 -1.96 -0.41
C ARG A 18 17.22 -3.44 -0.55
N LEU A 19 17.38 -3.98 -1.75
CA LEU A 19 17.09 -5.38 -2.02
C LEU A 19 18.32 -6.23 -1.66
N LYS A 20 18.16 -7.12 -0.66
CA LYS A 20 19.22 -8.05 -0.21
C LYS A 20 19.84 -8.89 -1.33
N GLU A 21 19.06 -9.18 -2.37
CA GLU A 21 19.48 -9.95 -3.55
C GLU A 21 20.45 -9.18 -4.47
N LEU A 22 20.52 -7.85 -4.33
CA LEU A 22 21.48 -6.99 -5.03
C LEU A 22 22.74 -6.72 -4.19
N GLU A 23 22.66 -6.86 -2.86
CA GLU A 23 23.78 -6.61 -1.94
C GLU A 23 24.90 -7.66 -2.06
N GLY A 24 24.61 -8.84 -2.63
CA GLY A 24 25.59 -9.91 -2.86
C GLY A 24 26.36 -9.81 -4.17
N ARG A 25 26.11 -8.80 -5.02
CA ARG A 25 26.79 -8.65 -6.32
C ARG A 25 28.00 -7.72 -6.19
N LEU A 26 29.14 -8.15 -6.74
CA LEU A 26 30.41 -7.40 -6.71
C LEU A 26 30.43 -6.21 -7.69
N GLU A 27 29.53 -6.19 -8.67
CA GLU A 27 29.40 -5.14 -9.68
C GLU A 27 28.13 -4.31 -9.45
N GLU A 28 28.18 -3.01 -9.82
CA GLU A 28 26.98 -2.17 -9.82
C GLU A 28 25.91 -2.82 -10.70
N PRO A 29 24.73 -3.14 -10.15
CA PRO A 29 23.71 -3.83 -10.93
C PRO A 29 23.24 -2.92 -12.06
N SER A 30 23.27 -3.44 -13.29
CA SER A 30 22.62 -2.81 -14.44
C SER A 30 21.21 -2.36 -14.08
N GLU A 31 20.79 -1.18 -14.57
CA GLU A 31 19.45 -0.63 -14.36
C GLU A 31 18.34 -1.64 -14.68
N TYR A 32 18.54 -2.47 -15.71
CA TYR A 32 17.64 -3.56 -16.06
C TYR A 32 17.55 -4.63 -14.96
N GLY A 33 18.69 -5.01 -14.37
CA GLY A 33 18.74 -5.97 -13.27
C GLY A 33 18.02 -5.44 -12.03
N LEU A 34 18.21 -4.16 -11.68
CA LEU A 34 17.50 -3.51 -10.59
C LEU A 34 15.98 -3.51 -10.83
N LEU A 35 15.54 -3.16 -12.04
CA LEU A 35 14.12 -3.18 -12.41
C LEU A 35 13.51 -4.58 -12.31
N LEU A 36 14.25 -5.61 -12.72
CA LEU A 36 13.81 -6.99 -12.64
C LEU A 36 13.67 -7.47 -11.18
N GLU A 37 14.65 -7.17 -10.31
CA GLU A 37 14.56 -7.55 -8.90
C GLU A 37 13.45 -6.78 -8.18
N ARG A 38 13.24 -5.49 -8.49
CA ARG A 38 12.09 -4.72 -7.98
C ARG A 38 10.76 -5.32 -8.43
N ARG A 39 10.65 -5.71 -9.70
CA ARG A 39 9.45 -6.41 -10.22
C ARG A 39 9.21 -7.73 -9.48
N ARG A 40 10.27 -8.49 -9.17
CA ARG A 40 10.17 -9.72 -8.37
C ARG A 40 9.79 -9.44 -6.92
N ALA A 41 10.35 -8.42 -6.28
CA ALA A 41 10.00 -7.99 -4.93
C ALA A 41 8.52 -7.57 -4.85
N PHE A 42 8.05 -6.77 -5.81
CA PHE A 42 6.65 -6.39 -5.92
C PHE A 42 5.73 -7.59 -6.17
N SER A 43 6.14 -8.51 -7.05
CA SER A 43 5.41 -9.78 -7.27
C SER A 43 5.29 -10.62 -5.99
N ARG A 44 6.33 -10.67 -5.15
CA ARG A 44 6.30 -11.35 -3.85
C ARG A 44 5.36 -10.64 -2.87
N TRP A 45 5.37 -9.31 -2.85
CA TRP A 45 4.46 -8.52 -2.03
C TRP A 45 2.99 -8.77 -2.39
N LEU A 46 2.65 -8.77 -3.68
CA LEU A 46 1.29 -9.09 -4.16
C LEU A 46 0.85 -10.50 -3.74
N SER A 47 1.71 -11.49 -4.01
CA SER A 47 1.45 -12.90 -3.65
C SER A 47 1.20 -13.09 -2.14
N ARG A 48 2.02 -12.46 -1.29
CA ARG A 48 1.86 -12.51 0.17
C ARG A 48 0.59 -11.83 0.66
N THR A 49 0.20 -10.73 0.03
CA THR A 49 -1.01 -9.99 0.40
C THR A 49 -2.26 -10.80 0.08
N ALA A 50 -2.27 -11.49 -1.06
CA ALA A 50 -3.37 -12.35 -1.48
C ALA A 50 -3.39 -13.72 -0.78
N ALA A 51 -2.28 -14.17 -0.20
CA ALA A 51 -2.12 -15.54 0.30
C ALA A 51 -3.20 -15.99 1.32
N HIS A 52 -3.58 -15.12 2.25
CA HIS A 52 -4.61 -15.45 3.26
C HIS A 52 -5.98 -15.68 2.62
N ARG A 53 -6.45 -14.71 1.83
CA ARG A 53 -7.74 -14.80 1.12
C ARG A 53 -7.78 -16.01 0.18
N ILE A 54 -6.68 -16.28 -0.53
CA ILE A 54 -6.57 -17.46 -1.40
C ILE A 54 -6.67 -18.75 -0.60
N GLN A 55 -6.01 -18.85 0.56
CA GLN A 55 -6.09 -20.05 1.41
C GLN A 55 -7.50 -20.28 1.94
N GLU A 56 -8.22 -19.21 2.31
CA GLU A 56 -9.62 -19.30 2.74
C GLU A 56 -10.54 -19.76 1.60
N GLU A 57 -10.42 -19.16 0.41
CA GLU A 57 -11.19 -19.56 -0.78
C GLU A 57 -10.91 -21.02 -1.18
N VAL A 58 -9.64 -21.43 -1.17
CA VAL A 58 -9.26 -22.80 -1.52
C VAL A 58 -9.80 -23.78 -0.47
N ALA A 59 -9.69 -23.49 0.82
CA ALA A 59 -10.19 -24.38 1.87
C ALA A 59 -11.70 -24.64 1.75
N LEU A 60 -12.46 -23.66 1.27
CA LEU A 60 -13.90 -23.79 1.04
C LEU A 60 -14.22 -24.58 -0.24
N ARG A 61 -13.44 -24.40 -1.31
CA ARG A 61 -13.81 -24.89 -2.65
C ARG A 61 -13.04 -26.11 -3.15
N GLN A 62 -12.01 -26.55 -2.43
CA GLN A 62 -11.14 -27.65 -2.85
C GLN A 62 -11.90 -28.96 -3.14
N ASN A 63 -12.99 -29.22 -2.40
CA ASN A 63 -13.77 -30.45 -2.55
C ASN A 63 -14.92 -30.33 -3.56
N ASP A 64 -15.55 -29.16 -3.65
CA ASP A 64 -16.75 -28.96 -4.46
C ASP A 64 -16.42 -28.54 -5.91
N ALA A 65 -15.43 -27.66 -6.08
CA ALA A 65 -15.08 -27.07 -7.37
C ALA A 65 -13.54 -26.94 -7.49
N PRO A 66 -12.81 -28.03 -7.81
CA PRO A 66 -11.35 -28.01 -7.85
C PRO A 66 -10.79 -27.02 -8.88
N ALA A 67 -11.50 -26.77 -9.99
CA ALA A 67 -11.09 -25.79 -10.99
C ALA A 67 -11.06 -24.35 -10.43
N GLU A 68 -12.01 -23.97 -9.57
CA GLU A 68 -11.98 -22.65 -8.93
C GLU A 68 -10.84 -22.52 -7.93
N ALA A 69 -10.58 -23.56 -7.15
CA ALA A 69 -9.46 -23.58 -6.22
C ALA A 69 -8.11 -23.50 -6.96
N VAL A 70 -7.97 -24.16 -8.12
CA VAL A 70 -6.82 -24.01 -9.03
C VAL A 70 -6.72 -22.56 -9.51
N PHE A 71 -7.83 -21.95 -9.93
CA PHE A 71 -7.86 -20.55 -10.34
C PHE A 71 -7.41 -19.61 -9.21
N SER A 72 -7.91 -19.78 -7.98
CA SER A 72 -7.48 -18.97 -6.82
C SER A 72 -5.97 -19.09 -6.58
N TYR A 73 -5.36 -20.27 -6.69
CA TYR A 73 -3.90 -20.40 -6.60
C TYR A 73 -3.14 -19.64 -7.70
N LEU A 74 -3.67 -19.60 -8.93
CA LEU A 74 -3.08 -18.83 -10.02
C LEU A 74 -3.13 -17.31 -9.74
N THR A 75 -4.20 -16.81 -9.11
CA THR A 75 -4.28 -15.40 -8.67
C THR A 75 -3.29 -15.03 -7.56
N GLY A 76 -2.57 -15.99 -6.99
CA GLY A 76 -1.45 -15.77 -6.06
C GLY A 76 -0.06 -16.06 -6.63
N LYS A 77 0.03 -16.37 -7.93
CA LYS A 77 1.24 -16.88 -8.61
C LYS A 77 1.79 -18.17 -7.99
N GLN A 78 0.95 -18.97 -7.33
CA GLN A 78 1.33 -20.22 -6.69
C GLN A 78 1.19 -21.39 -7.68
N ILE A 79 1.95 -21.33 -8.77
CA ILE A 79 1.81 -22.26 -9.91
C ILE A 79 2.05 -23.72 -9.45
N SER A 80 3.05 -23.97 -8.60
CA SER A 80 3.33 -25.32 -8.10
C SER A 80 2.17 -25.93 -7.31
N ASN A 81 1.50 -25.13 -6.47
CA ASN A 81 0.34 -25.57 -5.69
C ASN A 81 -0.87 -25.80 -6.62
N ALA A 82 -1.06 -24.93 -7.62
CA ALA A 82 -2.10 -25.08 -8.63
C ALA A 82 -1.92 -26.38 -9.44
N CYS A 83 -0.69 -26.69 -9.87
CA CYS A 83 -0.38 -27.95 -10.57
C CYS A 83 -0.67 -29.17 -9.70
N HIS A 84 -0.23 -29.15 -8.43
CA HIS A 84 -0.46 -30.27 -7.52
C HIS A 84 -1.95 -30.51 -7.28
N LEU A 85 -2.74 -29.44 -7.09
CA LEU A 85 -4.18 -29.56 -6.92
C LEU A 85 -4.87 -30.10 -8.18
N ALA A 86 -4.49 -29.62 -9.37
CA ALA A 86 -5.00 -30.13 -10.64
C ALA A 86 -4.64 -31.61 -10.86
N GLN A 87 -3.47 -32.04 -10.40
CA GLN A 87 -3.08 -33.45 -10.44
C GLN A 87 -3.93 -34.30 -9.50
N GLN A 88 -4.20 -33.81 -8.28
CA GLN A 88 -5.05 -34.49 -7.30
C GLN A 88 -6.51 -34.60 -7.75
N SER A 89 -7.03 -33.60 -8.46
CA SER A 89 -8.40 -33.63 -9.01
C SER A 89 -8.56 -34.53 -10.24
N GLY A 90 -7.47 -35.09 -10.77
CA GLY A 90 -7.46 -35.92 -11.98
C GLY A 90 -7.33 -35.14 -13.29
N ASP A 91 -7.22 -33.82 -13.26
CA ASP A 91 -7.04 -32.94 -14.42
C ASP A 91 -5.58 -32.87 -14.87
N LEU A 92 -5.02 -34.01 -15.29
CA LEU A 92 -3.61 -34.14 -15.67
C LEU A 92 -3.20 -33.21 -16.83
N ARG A 93 -4.10 -33.03 -17.82
CA ARG A 93 -3.84 -32.15 -18.98
C ARG A 93 -3.72 -30.69 -18.55
N LEU A 94 -4.56 -30.26 -17.61
CA LEU A 94 -4.51 -28.91 -17.06
C LEU A 94 -3.22 -28.73 -16.27
N SER A 95 -2.84 -29.68 -15.42
CA SER A 95 -1.59 -29.64 -14.67
C SER A 95 -0.36 -29.49 -15.58
N LEU A 96 -0.31 -30.22 -16.70
CA LEU A 96 0.78 -30.09 -17.67
C LEU A 96 0.80 -28.68 -18.29
N LEU A 97 -0.35 -28.13 -18.65
CA LEU A 97 -0.46 -26.78 -19.19
C LEU A 97 0.00 -25.72 -18.18
N LEU A 98 -0.42 -25.83 -16.92
CA LEU A 98 -0.04 -24.90 -15.85
C LEU A 98 1.48 -24.88 -15.61
N SER A 99 2.16 -26.03 -15.78
CA SER A 99 3.62 -26.09 -15.62
C SER A 99 4.38 -25.23 -16.64
N GLN A 100 3.77 -24.89 -17.78
CA GLN A 100 4.41 -24.13 -18.87
C GLN A 100 4.27 -22.60 -18.72
N LEU A 101 3.51 -22.13 -17.72
CA LEU A 101 3.13 -20.72 -17.53
C LEU A 101 4.27 -19.72 -17.39
N VAL A 102 5.44 -20.16 -16.92
CA VAL A 102 6.58 -19.27 -16.64
C VAL A 102 7.45 -19.07 -17.88
N GLY A 103 7.30 -19.90 -18.91
CA GLY A 103 8.37 -20.14 -19.89
C GLY A 103 8.15 -19.65 -21.33
N SER A 104 6.95 -19.78 -21.92
CA SER A 104 6.79 -19.57 -23.36
C SER A 104 5.60 -18.68 -23.73
N GLN A 105 5.89 -17.61 -24.48
CA GLN A 105 4.89 -16.75 -25.11
C GLN A 105 4.10 -17.52 -26.19
N GLU A 106 4.70 -18.53 -26.82
CA GLU A 106 4.07 -19.33 -27.87
C GLU A 106 2.89 -20.14 -27.31
N VAL A 107 3.03 -20.68 -26.09
CA VAL A 107 1.95 -21.42 -25.41
C VAL A 107 0.74 -20.51 -25.20
N ARG A 108 0.98 -19.24 -24.84
CA ARG A 108 -0.10 -18.24 -24.68
C ARG A 108 -0.83 -17.98 -26.00
N GLU A 109 -0.09 -17.89 -27.10
CA GLU A 109 -0.65 -17.69 -28.44
C GLU A 109 -1.45 -18.91 -28.91
N LEU A 110 -0.93 -20.13 -28.68
CA LEU A 110 -1.66 -21.37 -28.97
C LEU A 110 -2.95 -21.50 -28.15
N LEU A 111 -2.94 -21.09 -26.88
CA LEU A 111 -4.15 -21.07 -26.05
C LEU A 111 -5.17 -20.04 -26.52
N ALA A 112 -4.71 -18.89 -27.03
CA ALA A 112 -5.59 -17.91 -27.63
C ALA A 112 -6.25 -18.44 -28.91
N LEU A 113 -5.52 -19.21 -29.73
CA LEU A 113 -6.09 -19.92 -30.89
C LEU A 113 -7.10 -20.97 -30.45
N GLN A 114 -6.79 -21.77 -29.42
CA GLN A 114 -7.69 -22.77 -28.89
C GLN A 114 -9.03 -22.18 -28.41
N LEU A 115 -8.98 -21.02 -27.74
CA LEU A 115 -10.18 -20.28 -27.33
C LEU A 115 -10.97 -19.76 -28.54
N ALA A 116 -10.29 -19.26 -29.57
CA ALA A 116 -10.93 -18.81 -30.80
C ALA A 116 -11.62 -19.96 -31.54
N ASP A 117 -11.00 -21.14 -31.61
CA ASP A 117 -11.58 -22.33 -32.23
C ASP A 117 -12.83 -22.81 -31.47
N TRP A 118 -12.79 -22.82 -30.13
CA TRP A 118 -13.97 -23.15 -29.32
C TRP A 118 -15.13 -22.18 -29.53
N HIS A 119 -14.84 -20.90 -29.67
CA HIS A 119 -15.85 -19.89 -29.97
C HIS A 119 -16.43 -20.08 -31.38
N GLN A 120 -15.58 -20.29 -32.40
CA GLN A 120 -16.04 -20.51 -33.78
C GLN A 120 -16.91 -21.75 -33.93
N LEU A 121 -16.57 -22.82 -33.20
CA LEU A 121 -17.31 -24.09 -33.21
C LEU A 121 -18.51 -24.08 -32.25
N GLN A 122 -18.75 -23.00 -31.50
CA GLN A 122 -19.73 -22.91 -30.42
C GLN A 122 -19.60 -24.05 -29.37
N ALA A 123 -18.38 -24.58 -29.23
CA ALA A 123 -18.07 -25.61 -28.25
C ALA A 123 -17.91 -25.03 -26.83
N ASP A 124 -17.77 -23.71 -26.72
CA ASP A 124 -17.60 -22.97 -25.48
C ASP A 124 -18.80 -23.10 -24.53
N GLY A 125 -20.03 -23.27 -25.05
CA GLY A 125 -21.23 -23.52 -24.21
C GLY A 125 -21.22 -24.84 -23.45
N PHE A 126 -20.37 -25.81 -23.84
CA PHE A 126 -20.27 -27.12 -23.19
C PHE A 126 -19.11 -27.20 -22.19
N ILE A 127 -18.29 -26.16 -22.09
CA ILE A 127 -17.12 -26.14 -21.21
C ILE A 127 -17.48 -25.37 -19.94
N GLN A 128 -17.08 -25.91 -18.79
CA GLN A 128 -17.24 -25.24 -17.49
C GLN A 128 -16.62 -23.84 -17.50
N ASP A 129 -17.34 -22.86 -16.94
CA ASP A 129 -16.93 -21.46 -16.93
C ASP A 129 -15.61 -21.24 -16.20
N GLU A 130 -15.39 -21.98 -15.12
CA GLU A 130 -14.19 -21.94 -14.29
C GLU A 130 -12.98 -22.38 -15.11
N ARG A 131 -13.17 -23.42 -15.93
CA ARG A 131 -12.13 -23.93 -16.83
C ARG A 131 -11.83 -22.91 -17.91
N LEU A 132 -12.85 -22.37 -18.59
CA LEU A 132 -12.66 -21.31 -19.58
C LEU A 132 -11.97 -20.08 -18.99
N ARG A 133 -12.29 -19.71 -17.75
CA ARG A 133 -11.65 -18.62 -17.01
C ARG A 133 -10.16 -18.87 -16.79
N ILE A 134 -9.76 -20.11 -16.47
CA ILE A 134 -8.34 -20.48 -16.42
C ILE A 134 -7.72 -20.30 -17.82
N PHE A 135 -8.30 -20.88 -18.87
CA PHE A 135 -7.75 -20.74 -20.23
C PHE A 135 -7.62 -19.28 -20.68
N CYS A 136 -8.59 -18.42 -20.36
CA CYS A 136 -8.53 -16.98 -20.64
C CYS A 136 -7.37 -16.31 -19.90
N LEU A 137 -7.17 -16.65 -18.62
CA LEU A 137 -6.03 -16.17 -17.83
C LEU A 137 -4.70 -16.58 -18.47
N LEU A 138 -4.57 -17.86 -18.84
CA LEU A 138 -3.34 -18.40 -19.45
C LEU A 138 -3.07 -17.80 -20.84
N ALA A 139 -4.12 -17.49 -21.61
CA ALA A 139 -4.05 -16.80 -22.89
C ALA A 139 -3.75 -15.29 -22.75
N GLY A 140 -3.75 -14.75 -21.52
CA GLY A 140 -3.52 -13.33 -21.26
C GLY A 140 -4.68 -12.43 -21.72
N LYS A 141 -5.90 -12.96 -21.80
CA LYS A 141 -7.12 -12.23 -22.18
C LYS A 141 -7.98 -11.99 -20.92
N PRO A 142 -8.14 -10.72 -20.48
CA PRO A 142 -8.88 -10.43 -19.24
C PRO A 142 -10.39 -10.66 -19.36
N VAL A 143 -10.95 -10.37 -20.54
CA VAL A 143 -12.37 -10.52 -20.85
C VAL A 143 -12.47 -11.35 -22.12
N TRP A 144 -13.34 -12.36 -22.10
CA TRP A 144 -13.65 -13.20 -23.25
C TRP A 144 -15.16 -13.23 -23.48
N GLN A 145 -15.59 -13.00 -24.73
CA GLN A 145 -16.99 -13.09 -25.13
C GLN A 145 -17.27 -14.51 -25.64
N LEU A 146 -18.25 -15.15 -25.04
CA LEU A 146 -18.75 -16.46 -25.45
C LEU A 146 -19.75 -16.33 -26.60
N SER A 147 -19.99 -17.44 -27.29
CA SER A 147 -20.94 -17.56 -28.41
C SER A 147 -22.37 -17.18 -28.02
N GLU A 148 -22.74 -17.39 -26.76
CA GLU A 148 -24.08 -17.10 -26.20
C GLU A 148 -24.25 -15.65 -25.74
N LYS A 149 -23.36 -14.72 -26.12
CA LYS A 149 -23.30 -13.33 -25.61
C LYS A 149 -23.01 -13.21 -24.11
N ARG A 150 -22.65 -14.31 -23.46
CA ARG A 150 -22.14 -14.31 -22.08
C ARG A 150 -20.68 -13.86 -22.09
N THR A 151 -20.25 -13.15 -21.05
CA THR A 151 -18.86 -12.70 -20.91
C THR A 151 -18.20 -13.36 -19.72
N ILE A 152 -16.99 -13.88 -19.93
CA ILE A 152 -16.12 -14.35 -18.85
C ILE A 152 -15.17 -13.23 -18.52
N ASN A 153 -15.30 -12.72 -17.31
CA ASN A 153 -14.37 -11.74 -16.76
C ASN A 153 -13.45 -12.42 -15.76
N VAL A 154 -12.16 -12.50 -16.10
CA VAL A 154 -11.12 -13.10 -15.25
C VAL A 154 -10.93 -12.33 -13.95
N CYS A 155 -11.15 -11.01 -13.95
CA CYS A 155 -10.99 -10.14 -12.79
C CYS A 155 -12.27 -10.04 -11.93
N SER A 156 -13.36 -10.72 -12.31
CA SER A 156 -14.58 -10.73 -11.51
C SER A 156 -14.34 -11.36 -10.13
N GLN A 157 -14.93 -10.76 -9.08
CA GLN A 157 -14.80 -11.23 -7.69
C GLN A 157 -13.35 -11.23 -7.15
N LEU A 158 -12.39 -10.61 -7.85
CA LEU A 158 -11.03 -10.48 -7.38
C LEU A 158 -10.81 -9.10 -6.77
N ASP A 159 -10.13 -9.06 -5.63
CA ASP A 159 -9.69 -7.80 -5.04
C ASP A 159 -8.82 -7.03 -6.04
N TRP A 160 -8.80 -5.71 -5.90
CA TRP A 160 -8.01 -4.83 -6.75
C TRP A 160 -6.52 -5.23 -6.80
N LYS A 161 -5.96 -5.71 -5.67
CA LYS A 161 -4.58 -6.20 -5.54
C LYS A 161 -4.34 -7.48 -6.35
N ARG A 162 -5.29 -8.43 -6.32
CA ARG A 162 -5.24 -9.68 -7.09
C ARG A 162 -5.41 -9.39 -8.58
N SER A 163 -6.35 -8.52 -8.93
CA SER A 163 -6.56 -8.04 -10.29
C SER A 163 -5.28 -7.40 -10.85
N LEU A 164 -4.61 -6.53 -10.10
CA LEU A 164 -3.33 -5.96 -10.50
C LEU A 164 -2.24 -7.04 -10.66
N GLY A 165 -2.21 -8.06 -9.79
CA GLY A 165 -1.31 -9.21 -9.92
C GLY A 165 -1.52 -9.99 -11.21
N VAL A 166 -2.79 -10.22 -11.59
CA VAL A 166 -3.13 -10.86 -12.86
C VAL A 166 -2.61 -10.06 -14.05
N HIS A 167 -2.76 -8.74 -14.03
CA HIS A 167 -2.22 -7.84 -15.06
C HIS A 167 -0.69 -7.92 -15.16
N LEU A 168 -0.03 -7.99 -14.01
CA LEU A 168 1.43 -8.06 -13.93
C LEU A 168 1.98 -9.41 -14.44
N TRP A 169 1.34 -10.52 -14.10
CA TRP A 169 1.87 -11.86 -14.34
C TRP A 169 1.45 -12.48 -15.67
N TYR A 170 0.22 -12.24 -16.13
CA TYR A 170 -0.37 -12.98 -17.25
C TYR A 170 -0.67 -12.11 -18.48
N LEU A 171 -1.18 -10.89 -18.28
CA LEU A 171 -1.55 -10.02 -19.40
C LEU A 171 -0.32 -9.36 -20.03
N LEU A 172 0.67 -9.00 -19.22
CA LEU A 172 1.87 -8.32 -19.68
C LEU A 172 3.07 -9.26 -19.81
N PRO A 173 3.97 -9.00 -20.77
CA PRO A 173 5.25 -9.71 -20.85
C PRO A 173 6.05 -9.64 -19.54
N SER A 174 6.88 -10.65 -19.29
CA SER A 174 7.76 -10.72 -18.12
C SER A 174 8.75 -9.56 -18.02
N THR A 175 9.03 -8.90 -19.16
CA THR A 175 9.92 -7.75 -19.30
C THR A 175 9.24 -6.39 -19.10
N ALA A 176 7.90 -6.33 -19.02
CA ALA A 176 7.18 -5.06 -18.93
C ALA A 176 7.45 -4.34 -17.59
N PRO A 177 7.58 -3.00 -17.59
CA PRO A 177 7.78 -2.24 -16.35
C PRO A 177 6.49 -2.18 -15.51
N LEU A 178 6.64 -1.93 -14.20
CA LEU A 178 5.52 -1.80 -13.26
C LEU A 178 4.56 -0.66 -13.65
N SER A 179 5.10 0.44 -14.16
CA SER A 179 4.31 1.58 -14.64
C SER A 179 3.34 1.19 -15.75
N LYS A 180 3.75 0.30 -16.67
CA LYS A 180 2.87 -0.21 -17.73
C LYS A 180 1.75 -1.07 -17.14
N ALA A 181 2.06 -1.95 -16.19
CA ALA A 181 1.06 -2.77 -15.50
C ALA A 181 -0.02 -1.92 -14.82
N LEU A 182 0.39 -0.84 -14.15
CA LEU A 182 -0.54 0.09 -13.51
C LEU A 182 -1.40 0.83 -14.54
N SER A 183 -0.81 1.30 -15.65
CA SER A 183 -1.59 1.98 -16.70
C SER A 183 -2.66 1.09 -17.34
N VAL A 184 -2.36 -0.20 -17.57
CA VAL A 184 -3.32 -1.15 -18.14
C VAL A 184 -4.40 -1.48 -17.12
N TYR A 185 -4.03 -1.66 -15.86
CA TYR A 185 -4.99 -1.87 -14.78
C TYR A 185 -5.91 -0.65 -14.57
N GLU A 186 -5.40 0.56 -14.73
CA GLU A 186 -6.24 1.77 -14.65
C GLU A 186 -7.24 1.90 -15.77
N ALA A 187 -6.81 1.59 -16.99
CA ALA A 187 -7.74 1.48 -18.11
C ALA A 187 -8.78 0.38 -17.89
N ALA A 188 -8.47 -0.65 -17.10
CA ALA A 188 -9.36 -1.78 -16.85
C ALA A 188 -10.56 -1.47 -15.93
N PHE A 189 -10.41 -0.56 -14.97
CA PHE A 189 -11.50 -0.17 -14.07
C PHE A 189 -12.18 1.16 -14.46
N GLN A 190 -11.56 1.96 -15.34
CA GLN A 190 -12.22 3.13 -15.91
C GLN A 190 -13.29 2.68 -16.91
N ALA A 191 -14.55 3.03 -16.67
CA ALA A 191 -15.62 2.78 -17.63
C ALA A 191 -15.38 3.62 -18.89
N THR A 192 -15.15 2.96 -20.02
CA THR A 192 -15.11 3.61 -21.33
C THR A 192 -16.53 3.63 -21.91
N PRO A 193 -16.84 4.54 -22.85
CA PRO A 193 -18.15 4.56 -23.52
C PRO A 193 -18.46 3.27 -24.31
N GLU A 194 -17.47 2.39 -24.50
CA GLU A 194 -17.55 1.18 -25.31
C GLU A 194 -17.70 -0.11 -24.45
N GLY A 195 -17.62 -0.03 -23.12
CA GLY A 195 -17.79 -1.18 -22.24
C GLY A 195 -17.65 -0.87 -20.75
N GLU A 196 -18.30 -1.70 -19.92
CA GLU A 196 -18.15 -1.64 -18.46
C GLU A 196 -16.73 -2.02 -18.04
N GLY A 197 -16.19 -1.33 -17.03
CA GLY A 197 -14.90 -1.66 -16.44
C GLY A 197 -14.91 -3.09 -15.90
N TYR A 198 -13.91 -3.90 -16.27
CA TYR A 198 -13.85 -5.31 -15.90
C TYR A 198 -13.08 -5.57 -14.60
N ALA A 199 -12.37 -4.57 -14.06
CA ALA A 199 -11.63 -4.69 -12.81
C ALA A 199 -12.27 -3.85 -11.70
N CYS A 200 -12.16 -4.31 -10.45
CA CYS A 200 -12.57 -3.54 -9.28
C CYS A 200 -11.69 -2.29 -9.11
N PRO A 201 -12.25 -1.13 -8.74
CA PRO A 201 -11.47 0.06 -8.43
C PRO A 201 -10.59 -0.15 -7.17
N PRO A 202 -9.43 0.53 -7.07
CA PRO A 202 -8.52 0.39 -5.94
C PRO A 202 -9.06 1.15 -4.71
N LEU A 203 -10.00 0.54 -3.99
CA LEU A 203 -10.59 1.10 -2.77
C LEU A 203 -9.73 0.78 -1.53
N PRO A 204 -9.74 1.64 -0.50
CA PRO A 204 -9.13 1.35 0.79
C PRO A 204 -9.64 0.04 1.41
N PRO A 205 -8.84 -0.66 2.25
CA PRO A 205 -9.19 -1.97 2.80
C PRO A 205 -10.51 -2.02 3.58
N TYR A 206 -10.93 -0.90 4.18
CA TYR A 206 -12.19 -0.83 4.94
C TYR A 206 -13.43 -0.64 4.05
N LEU A 207 -13.24 -0.33 2.75
CA LEU A 207 -14.30 -0.19 1.75
C LEU A 207 -14.35 -1.35 0.75
N GLU A 208 -13.31 -2.19 0.67
CA GLU A 208 -13.21 -3.29 -0.31
C GLU A 208 -14.46 -4.22 -0.30
N ASP A 209 -15.04 -4.50 0.87
CA ASP A 209 -16.19 -5.42 1.03
C ASP A 209 -17.53 -4.70 1.28
N SER A 210 -17.53 -3.36 1.28
CA SER A 210 -18.69 -2.56 1.69
C SER A 210 -19.75 -2.39 0.60
N GLY A 211 -19.50 -2.89 -0.62
CA GLY A 211 -20.36 -2.62 -1.77
C GLY A 211 -20.39 -1.15 -2.17
N TYR A 212 -19.38 -0.36 -1.74
CA TYR A 212 -19.27 1.06 -2.07
C TYR A 212 -19.16 1.24 -3.59
N VAL A 213 -20.30 1.55 -4.20
CA VAL A 213 -20.35 2.17 -5.51
C VAL A 213 -19.90 3.60 -5.26
N ALA A 214 -18.83 4.04 -5.95
CA ALA A 214 -18.41 5.43 -5.88
C ALA A 214 -19.57 6.31 -6.35
N GLU A 215 -20.39 6.79 -5.41
CA GLU A 215 -21.36 7.84 -5.70
C GLU A 215 -20.55 9.02 -6.25
N ASN A 216 -21.04 9.60 -7.35
CA ASN A 216 -20.43 10.69 -8.11
C ASN A 216 -20.22 11.99 -7.31
N ASP A 217 -20.36 11.95 -5.99
CA ASP A 217 -20.40 13.10 -5.09
C ASP A 217 -19.08 13.88 -5.01
N ASN A 218 -17.97 13.34 -5.53
CA ASN A 218 -16.75 14.12 -5.80
C ASN A 218 -16.02 13.63 -7.05
N ALA A 219 -16.60 13.86 -8.23
CA ALA A 219 -16.03 13.52 -9.54
C ALA A 219 -14.59 14.05 -9.80
N GLN A 220 -14.05 14.94 -8.95
CA GLN A 220 -12.70 15.48 -9.10
C GLN A 220 -11.61 14.68 -8.37
N ARG A 221 -11.92 13.90 -7.31
CA ARG A 221 -10.91 13.17 -6.51
C ARG A 221 -11.49 11.88 -5.89
N PRO A 222 -11.49 10.75 -6.61
CA PRO A 222 -11.98 9.48 -6.06
C PRO A 222 -11.06 8.99 -4.95
N LEU A 223 -11.66 8.53 -3.85
CA LEU A 223 -10.94 7.92 -2.73
C LEU A 223 -10.29 6.60 -3.17
N ARG A 224 -8.98 6.44 -2.96
CA ARG A 224 -8.23 5.23 -3.33
C ARG A 224 -7.33 4.76 -2.19
N ASP A 225 -6.90 3.50 -2.26
CA ASP A 225 -5.95 2.89 -1.32
C ASP A 225 -4.58 3.59 -1.40
N VAL A 226 -3.93 3.83 -0.25
CA VAL A 226 -2.54 4.34 -0.19
C VAL A 226 -1.57 3.49 -0.98
N CYS A 227 -1.74 2.17 -1.01
CA CYS A 227 -0.87 1.30 -1.79
C CYS A 227 -0.94 1.65 -3.28
N PHE A 228 -2.13 1.99 -3.78
CA PHE A 228 -2.31 2.43 -5.16
C PHE A 228 -1.67 3.81 -5.40
N HIS A 229 -1.84 4.75 -4.47
CA HIS A 229 -1.17 6.06 -4.56
C HIS A 229 0.37 5.95 -4.55
N LEU A 230 0.94 5.05 -3.75
CA LEU A 230 2.39 4.79 -3.74
C LEU A 230 2.86 4.21 -5.07
N LEU A 231 2.08 3.30 -5.67
CA LEU A 231 2.38 2.74 -6.99
C LEU A 231 2.33 3.81 -8.09
N LYS A 232 1.40 4.76 -7.96
CA LYS A 232 1.34 5.96 -8.81
C LYS A 232 2.57 6.84 -8.63
N LEU A 233 2.96 7.14 -7.39
CA LEU A 233 4.15 7.93 -7.09
C LEU A 233 5.47 7.28 -7.58
N TYR A 234 5.53 5.94 -7.57
CA TYR A 234 6.67 5.22 -8.11
C TYR A 234 6.74 5.33 -9.65
N SER A 235 5.58 5.35 -10.32
CA SER A 235 5.48 5.44 -11.78
C SER A 235 5.64 6.86 -12.29
N ASP A 236 5.07 7.82 -11.57
CA ASP A 236 5.12 9.25 -11.83
C ASP A 236 5.63 9.97 -10.58
N ARG A 237 6.84 10.52 -10.68
CA ARG A 237 7.50 11.21 -9.56
C ARG A 237 6.82 12.53 -9.18
N CYS A 238 5.95 13.05 -10.04
CA CYS A 238 5.23 14.31 -9.85
C CYS A 238 3.78 14.10 -9.38
N TYR A 239 3.42 12.87 -8.99
CA TYR A 239 2.07 12.55 -8.53
C TYR A 239 1.69 13.33 -7.25
N ASP A 240 0.42 13.75 -7.15
CA ASP A 240 -0.04 14.56 -6.02
C ASP A 240 0.03 13.80 -4.68
N LEU A 241 0.86 14.29 -3.76
CA LEU A 241 1.01 13.73 -2.41
C LEU A 241 -0.16 14.04 -1.50
N HIS A 242 -0.99 15.05 -1.82
CA HIS A 242 -2.12 15.42 -0.96
C HIS A 242 -3.10 14.25 -0.80
N GLN A 243 -3.40 13.53 -1.89
CA GLN A 243 -4.31 12.37 -1.84
C GLN A 243 -3.67 11.17 -1.15
N LEU A 244 -2.36 10.97 -1.38
CA LEU A 244 -1.59 9.88 -0.80
C LEU A 244 -1.50 9.98 0.73
N LEU A 245 -1.38 11.20 1.26
CA LEU A 245 -1.20 11.47 2.68
C LEU A 245 -2.52 11.76 3.42
N ASP A 246 -3.66 11.77 2.73
CA ASP A 246 -4.98 11.91 3.37
C ASP A 246 -5.26 10.67 4.25
N PRO A 247 -5.51 10.81 5.56
CA PRO A 247 -5.84 9.68 6.44
C PRO A 247 -6.95 8.76 5.90
N ARG A 248 -7.91 9.33 5.17
CA ARG A 248 -9.04 8.58 4.58
C ARG A 248 -8.59 7.48 3.63
N SER A 249 -7.43 7.62 3.00
CA SER A 249 -6.88 6.61 2.09
C SER A 249 -6.35 5.36 2.81
N VAL A 250 -6.11 5.45 4.13
CA VAL A 250 -5.56 4.37 4.97
C VAL A 250 -6.63 3.79 5.89
N THR A 251 -7.33 4.66 6.60
CA THR A 251 -8.22 4.32 7.72
C THR A 251 -9.60 4.92 7.50
N ALA A 252 -10.61 4.26 8.07
CA ALA A 252 -11.95 4.83 8.15
C ALA A 252 -11.98 6.07 9.06
N ASP A 253 -11.07 6.13 10.03
CA ASP A 253 -10.91 7.24 10.95
C ASP A 253 -10.13 8.39 10.29
N PRO A 254 -10.74 9.57 10.08
CA PRO A 254 -10.09 10.70 9.42
C PRO A 254 -9.07 11.41 10.32
N LEU A 255 -9.03 11.08 11.60
CA LEU A 255 -8.13 11.68 12.60
C LEU A 255 -6.84 10.87 12.81
N ASP A 256 -6.69 9.72 12.15
CA ASP A 256 -5.50 8.89 12.31
C ASP A 256 -4.40 9.31 11.34
N HIS A 257 -3.56 10.25 11.79
CA HIS A 257 -2.46 10.80 10.98
C HIS A 257 -1.15 10.00 11.12
N ARG A 258 -1.14 8.91 11.90
CA ARG A 258 0.07 8.12 12.20
C ARG A 258 0.78 7.67 10.93
N LEU A 259 0.09 6.94 10.05
CA LEU A 259 0.72 6.40 8.85
C LEU A 259 1.10 7.51 7.87
N SER A 260 0.22 8.50 7.68
CA SER A 260 0.46 9.64 6.79
C SER A 260 1.73 10.39 7.16
N TRP A 261 1.95 10.68 8.45
CA TRP A 261 3.14 11.39 8.91
C TRP A 261 4.43 10.58 8.68
N HIS A 262 4.45 9.32 9.12
CA HIS A 262 5.64 8.47 8.93
C HIS A 262 5.94 8.24 7.44
N LEU A 263 4.92 8.08 6.61
CA LEU A 263 5.07 7.89 5.18
C LEU A 263 5.66 9.14 4.51
N TRP A 264 5.20 10.34 4.90
CA TRP A 264 5.80 11.60 4.44
C TRP A 264 7.28 11.67 4.80
N GLU A 265 7.66 11.36 6.04
CA GLU A 265 9.07 11.39 6.46
C GLU A 265 9.94 10.41 5.67
N ALA A 266 9.43 9.20 5.40
CA ALA A 266 10.11 8.24 4.55
C ALA A 266 10.25 8.74 3.09
N LEU A 267 9.19 9.33 2.53
CA LEU A 267 9.23 9.90 1.17
C LEU A 267 10.18 11.10 1.08
N ARG A 268 10.25 11.93 2.13
CA ARG A 268 11.20 13.03 2.23
C ARG A 268 12.64 12.53 2.22
N ALA A 269 12.94 11.45 2.94
CA ALA A 269 14.26 10.80 2.91
C ALA A 269 14.60 10.20 1.53
N LEU A 270 13.58 9.86 0.72
CA LEU A 270 13.71 9.41 -0.66
C LEU A 270 13.80 10.58 -1.68
N ASN A 271 13.94 11.82 -1.21
CA ASN A 271 14.04 13.06 -1.98
C ASN A 271 12.74 13.52 -2.68
N TYR A 272 11.57 13.12 -2.19
CA TYR A 272 10.31 13.72 -2.64
C TYR A 272 10.03 15.03 -1.88
N THR A 273 10.02 16.16 -2.60
CA THR A 273 9.96 17.52 -2.01
C THR A 273 8.71 18.32 -2.39
N HIS A 274 7.82 17.76 -3.20
CA HIS A 274 6.71 18.50 -3.82
C HIS A 274 5.49 18.70 -2.90
N LEU A 275 5.59 18.36 -1.61
CA LEU A 275 4.55 18.69 -0.64
C LEU A 275 4.73 20.14 -0.15
N SER A 276 3.67 20.93 -0.21
CA SER A 276 3.72 22.33 0.26
C SER A 276 4.04 22.44 1.75
N GLU A 277 4.68 23.53 2.15
CA GLU A 277 5.00 23.81 3.56
C GLU A 277 3.74 23.86 4.44
N GLN A 278 2.63 24.38 3.90
CA GLN A 278 1.35 24.44 4.58
C GLN A 278 0.81 23.04 4.89
N CYS A 279 0.81 22.14 3.90
CA CYS A 279 0.36 20.76 4.08
C CYS A 279 1.27 20.01 5.08
N GLN A 280 2.58 20.23 5.03
CA GLN A 280 3.51 19.69 6.03
C GLN A 280 3.18 20.19 7.44
N GLY A 281 2.92 21.48 7.60
CA GLY A 281 2.54 22.09 8.87
C GLY A 281 1.24 21.50 9.43
N VAL A 282 0.22 21.30 8.57
CA VAL A 282 -1.04 20.67 8.96
C VAL A 282 -0.82 19.22 9.39
N LEU A 283 -0.05 18.44 8.63
CA LEU A 283 0.23 17.04 8.94
C LEU A 283 0.99 16.90 10.27
N ASN A 284 2.04 17.70 10.48
CA ASN A 284 2.81 17.72 11.72
C ASN A 284 1.93 18.12 12.91
N SER A 285 1.14 19.19 12.77
CA SER A 285 0.28 19.69 13.85
C SER A 285 -0.83 18.69 14.20
N SER A 286 -1.44 18.05 13.19
CA SER A 286 -2.51 17.09 13.40
C SER A 286 -2.00 15.82 14.09
N TYR A 287 -0.82 15.32 13.68
CA TYR A 287 -0.22 14.16 14.33
C TYR A 287 0.33 14.47 15.73
N ALA A 288 0.93 15.65 15.94
CA ALA A 288 1.35 16.10 17.26
C ALA A 288 0.16 16.22 18.23
N ALA A 289 -0.96 16.81 17.78
CA ALA A 289 -2.18 16.88 18.58
C ALA A 289 -2.75 15.48 18.93
N GLN A 290 -2.63 14.51 18.01
CA GLN A 290 -3.01 13.11 18.28
C GLN A 290 -2.14 12.51 19.39
N LEU A 291 -0.83 12.78 19.40
CA LEU A 291 0.09 12.31 20.43
C LEU A 291 -0.11 13.00 21.78
N GLU A 292 -0.39 14.30 21.77
CA GLU A 292 -0.75 15.07 22.98
C GLU A 292 -1.99 14.51 23.66
N ARG A 293 -3.02 14.18 22.88
CA ARG A 293 -4.26 13.58 23.38
C ARG A 293 -4.02 12.25 24.10
N GLU A 294 -3.08 11.44 23.61
CA GLU A 294 -2.69 10.17 24.22
C GLU A 294 -1.71 10.33 25.39
N GLY A 295 -1.30 11.57 25.74
CA GLY A 295 -0.35 11.86 26.81
C GLY A 295 1.13 11.69 26.45
N LEU A 296 1.43 11.40 25.18
CA LEU A 296 2.77 11.19 24.62
C LEU A 296 3.36 12.50 24.07
N TRP A 297 3.33 13.56 24.88
CA TRP A 297 3.73 14.90 24.46
C TRP A 297 5.22 15.02 24.12
N GLU A 298 6.09 14.18 24.68
CA GLU A 298 7.51 14.11 24.32
C GLU A 298 7.73 13.72 22.85
N TRP A 299 6.82 12.89 22.30
CA TRP A 299 6.82 12.52 20.90
C TRP A 299 6.14 13.57 20.02
N ALA A 300 5.19 14.33 20.56
CA ALA A 300 4.63 15.50 19.88
C ALA A 300 5.71 16.56 19.62
N VAL A 301 6.61 16.79 20.59
CA VAL A 301 7.81 17.64 20.40
C VAL A 301 8.67 17.11 19.26
N PHE A 302 8.95 15.80 19.23
CA PHE A 302 9.69 15.17 18.14
C PHE A 302 9.05 15.44 16.78
N VAL A 303 7.73 15.29 16.64
CA VAL A 303 7.00 15.58 15.41
C VAL A 303 7.16 17.04 15.00
N HIS A 304 7.01 17.99 15.93
CA HIS A 304 7.16 19.41 15.61
C HIS A 304 8.58 19.79 15.18
N LEU A 305 9.62 19.10 15.65
CA LEU A 305 11.00 19.34 15.21
C LEU A 305 11.18 19.11 13.70
N HIS A 306 10.33 18.31 13.06
CA HIS A 306 10.36 18.05 11.62
C HIS A 306 9.70 19.15 10.78
N THR A 307 9.15 20.19 11.42
CA THR A 307 8.58 21.37 10.74
C THR A 307 9.71 22.19 10.11
N PRO A 308 9.65 22.49 8.79
CA PRO A 308 10.75 23.15 8.09
C PRO A 308 11.01 24.57 8.60
N ASN A 309 9.96 25.35 8.84
CA ASN A 309 10.07 26.73 9.27
C ASN A 309 10.47 26.86 10.74
N ALA A 310 11.60 27.53 10.96
CA ALA A 310 12.22 27.66 12.27
C ALA A 310 11.33 28.41 13.27
N ARG A 311 10.64 29.47 12.84
CA ARG A 311 9.81 30.29 13.74
C ARG A 311 8.58 29.52 14.21
N THR A 312 7.92 28.80 13.30
CA THR A 312 6.76 27.97 13.64
C THR A 312 7.17 26.77 14.50
N ARG A 313 8.33 26.16 14.20
CA ARG A 313 8.89 25.06 14.98
C ARG A 313 9.19 25.48 16.41
N GLU A 314 9.93 26.56 16.59
CA GLU A 314 10.26 27.11 17.90
C GLU A 314 9.00 27.42 18.70
N ARG A 315 8.05 28.14 18.10
CA ARG A 315 6.79 28.48 18.74
C ARG A 315 6.00 27.25 19.18
N ALA A 316 5.83 26.26 18.31
CA ALA A 316 5.07 25.05 18.63
C ALA A 316 5.73 24.22 19.75
N VAL A 317 7.06 24.08 19.71
CA VAL A 317 7.80 23.36 20.76
C VAL A 317 7.71 24.11 22.09
N ARG A 318 7.90 25.43 22.10
CA ARG A 318 7.77 26.24 23.33
C ARG A 318 6.35 26.19 23.91
N GLU A 319 5.33 26.27 23.05
CA GLU A 319 3.93 26.15 23.49
C GLU A 319 3.65 24.78 24.14
N LEU A 320 4.23 23.70 23.62
CA LEU A 320 4.09 22.36 24.20
C LEU A 320 4.81 22.21 25.54
N LEU A 321 6.06 22.68 25.62
CA LEU A 321 6.82 22.65 26.87
C LEU A 321 6.09 23.46 27.95
N ASN A 322 5.61 24.66 27.63
CA ASN A 322 4.86 25.50 28.56
C ASN A 322 3.58 24.83 29.08
N ARG A 323 2.92 23.98 28.29
CA ARG A 323 1.69 23.27 28.71
C ARG A 323 1.98 22.03 29.56
N HIS A 324 3.07 21.32 29.30
CA HIS A 324 3.30 19.97 29.85
C HIS A 324 4.45 19.88 30.87
N CYS A 325 5.42 20.80 30.88
CA CYS A 325 6.51 20.85 31.85
C CYS A 325 6.04 21.40 33.21
N LYS A 326 5.15 20.65 33.87
CA LYS A 326 4.66 20.96 35.23
C LYS A 326 5.80 20.84 36.25
N LEU A 327 5.66 21.55 37.36
CA LEU A 327 6.61 21.54 38.49
C LEU A 327 6.71 20.22 39.24
N LEU A 328 5.73 19.34 39.09
CA LEU A 328 5.70 18.03 39.75
C LEU A 328 6.74 17.11 39.09
N GLU A 329 7.91 17.02 39.73
CA GLU A 329 8.97 16.07 39.42
C GLU A 329 8.51 14.64 39.77
N SER A 330 7.71 14.05 38.88
CA SER A 330 7.58 12.60 38.85
C SER A 330 8.85 12.00 38.21
N PRO A 331 9.26 10.77 38.57
CA PRO A 331 10.39 10.11 37.90
C PRO A 331 10.15 10.02 36.38
N GLU A 332 8.91 9.85 35.94
CA GLU A 332 8.52 9.87 34.52
C GLU A 332 8.74 11.24 33.86
N SER A 333 8.50 12.34 34.58
CA SER A 333 8.78 13.70 34.10
C SER A 333 10.29 13.90 33.87
N GLY A 334 11.12 13.40 34.79
CA GLY A 334 12.58 13.46 34.69
C GLY A 334 13.12 12.66 33.50
N ASP A 335 12.57 11.48 33.25
CA ASP A 335 12.95 10.65 32.10
C ASP A 335 12.55 11.31 30.77
N LYS A 336 11.38 11.94 30.70
CA LYS A 336 10.94 12.71 29.53
C LYS A 336 11.83 13.92 29.28
N GLU A 337 12.17 14.68 30.31
CA GLU A 337 13.12 15.80 30.19
C GLU A 337 14.51 15.34 29.72
N ALA A 338 15.02 14.25 30.28
CA ALA A 338 16.29 13.67 29.85
C ALA A 338 16.24 13.21 28.39
N PHE A 339 15.11 12.66 27.93
CA PHE A 339 14.89 12.33 26.52
C PHE A 339 14.94 13.58 25.61
N LEU A 340 14.26 14.66 25.99
CA LEU A 340 14.24 15.91 25.22
C LEU A 340 15.62 16.55 25.12
N THR A 341 16.37 16.65 26.23
CA THR A 341 17.68 17.30 26.24
C THR A 341 18.76 16.41 25.63
N ARG A 342 18.78 15.10 25.94
CA ARG A 342 19.86 14.19 25.50
C ARG A 342 19.65 13.62 24.10
N LYS A 343 18.42 13.34 23.69
CA LYS A 343 18.14 12.72 22.38
C LYS A 343 17.61 13.71 21.35
N LEU A 344 16.69 14.59 21.73
CA LEU A 344 16.11 15.58 20.80
C LEU A 344 16.92 16.88 20.73
N CYS A 345 17.92 17.04 21.60
CA CYS A 345 18.78 18.23 21.68
C CYS A 345 17.98 19.54 21.84
N VAL A 346 16.85 19.48 22.56
CA VAL A 346 16.09 20.69 22.90
C VAL A 346 16.90 21.50 23.90
N PRO A 347 17.05 22.83 23.70
CA PRO A 347 17.78 23.69 24.64
C PRO A 347 17.22 23.55 26.05
N PRO A 348 18.08 23.33 27.07
CA PRO A 348 17.61 23.20 28.45
C PRO A 348 16.98 24.50 28.95
N GLU A 349 17.39 25.63 28.40
CA GLU A 349 16.84 26.97 28.66
C GLU A 349 15.32 26.98 28.48
N TRP A 350 14.79 26.39 27.40
CA TRP A 350 13.35 26.37 27.13
C TRP A 350 12.55 25.54 28.14
N ILE A 351 13.18 24.51 28.72
CA ILE A 351 12.56 23.69 29.75
C ILE A 351 12.52 24.48 31.07
N TYR A 352 13.60 25.19 31.40
CA TYR A 352 13.64 26.05 32.59
C TYR A 352 12.71 27.26 32.47
N GLU A 353 12.61 27.89 31.29
CA GLU A 353 11.61 28.93 30.99
C GLU A 353 10.18 28.41 31.26
N ALA A 354 9.86 27.21 30.78
CA ALA A 354 8.55 26.59 31.02
C ALA A 354 8.30 26.31 32.52
N LYS A 355 9.30 25.80 33.25
CA LYS A 355 9.20 25.57 34.71
C LYS A 355 9.03 26.88 35.49
N ALA A 356 9.70 27.95 35.07
CA ALA A 356 9.53 29.28 35.67
C ALA A 356 8.09 29.79 35.51
N LEU A 357 7.47 29.61 34.33
CA LEU A 357 6.08 29.98 34.10
C LEU A 357 5.09 29.21 34.99
N TRP A 358 5.34 27.91 35.22
CA TRP A 358 4.55 27.15 36.18
C TRP A 358 4.75 27.62 37.63
N ALA A 359 5.98 27.99 38.01
CA ALA A 359 6.27 28.51 39.35
C ALA A 359 5.60 29.84 39.61
N HIS A 360 5.58 30.70 38.60
CA HIS A 360 4.81 31.94 38.62
C HIS A 360 3.32 31.68 38.83
N ARG A 361 2.75 30.72 38.08
CA ARG A 361 1.32 30.34 38.21
C ARG A 361 0.98 29.78 39.59
N GLU A 362 1.88 29.02 40.21
CA GLU A 362 1.70 28.46 41.56
C GLU A 362 2.02 29.48 42.68
N GLY A 363 2.60 30.63 42.34
CA GLY A 363 2.95 31.70 43.27
C GLY A 363 4.29 31.53 44.01
N ASP A 364 5.11 30.55 43.61
CA ASP A 364 6.42 30.27 44.21
C ASP A 364 7.54 31.09 43.54
N LYS A 365 7.69 32.33 44.02
CA LYS A 365 8.68 33.29 43.51
C LYS A 365 10.14 32.81 43.69
N ALA A 366 10.41 31.96 44.68
CA ALA A 366 11.76 31.48 44.94
C ALA A 366 12.19 30.46 43.88
N ARG A 367 11.29 29.54 43.51
CA ARG A 367 11.52 28.60 42.40
C ARG A 367 11.51 29.30 41.04
N GLU A 368 10.64 30.28 40.86
CA GLU A 368 10.61 31.12 39.65
C GLU A 368 11.98 31.78 39.39
N ALA A 369 12.55 32.46 40.38
CA ALA A 369 13.87 33.08 40.27
C ALA A 369 14.99 32.07 39.99
N LEU A 370 14.92 30.88 40.62
CA LEU A 370 15.90 29.82 40.43
C LEU A 370 15.83 29.22 39.01
N TYR A 371 14.64 29.04 38.44
CA TYR A 371 14.48 28.55 37.08
C TYR A 371 14.84 29.62 36.04
N LEU A 372 14.51 30.88 36.27
CA LEU A 372 14.94 31.99 35.41
C LEU A 372 16.46 32.22 35.42
N PHE A 373 17.15 31.85 36.50
CA PHE A 373 18.62 31.88 36.54
C PHE A 373 19.26 30.71 35.77
N LYS A 374 18.54 29.60 35.62
CA LYS A 374 19.00 28.40 34.89
C LYS A 374 18.60 28.41 33.41
N ALA A 375 17.56 29.15 33.07
CA ALA A 375 17.18 29.51 31.71
C ALA A 375 18.18 30.53 31.14
#